data_AF-A0A8J7WS01-F1
#
_entry.id   AF-A0A8J7WS01-F1
#
_cell.length_a   1.000
_cell.length_b   1.000
_cell.length_c   1.000
_cell.angle_alpha   90.00
_cell.angle_beta   90.00
_cell.angle_gamma   90.00
#
_symmetry.space_group_name_H-M   'P 1'
#
loop_
_entity.id
_entity.type
_entity.pdbx_description
1 polymer ?
#
loop_
_entity_poly.entity_id
_entity_poly.type
_entity_poly.pdbx_seq_one_letter_code
_entity_poly.pdbx_strand_id
1 'polypeptide(L)'
;MNPSNRHTSGEPVRLILASEPVHRGLSPAKTADPHIAVVYATGFGEVTSFGGRALTWSEKVLSKYRLRYEVDLGDHRRKAQLRSTPLPSQGDAYFFDAVVDVGFRVFDPEQVVRRNVTDALTVVYSALSAHLRPITRRFEITQAADAESEINLRFPRPLRLDEGIEIYYLTVSLSPDPAARIYLQKLVDGRRRLEIGGVEHELAVAATRGGHEIDQLDQQARIAAEEEEQRVLGRRKLDVRALITAHLAKHPDQSAEALDMLVKYEAGLQNQRNLDAQRQSELFRYMVAEGLVQAADVEVLRAQTVAQLETGWPGAQGGQAALTSGSDWDEDLPHANAPAGRVIRSTAQPSGAGQALPVYLVWDESFRHDGYLSAVDEGVRGLMERLSRSSTVSSVLRLAVLGFAAETVVRMPMTTVSGGGFSPRFAAGGPARLARLFEHLLRRIPEDVDPLKAGDLKVNRPTVYLLTAAPAVDDDEWPAALRRLTDKPTFKYAPVVVACALGEGSAQLAQRVASTPAYAFTARPGLAPAEAVSRYLAFLEKAITQLALSQINGSSNTDIVRPDGFLQAAQTRRDSDG
;
A
#
# COMPACT_ATOMS: atom_id res chain seq x y z
N MET A 1 -14.72 -39.96 1.03
CA MET A 1 -13.45 -40.62 0.70
C MET A 1 -13.75 -41.74 -0.30
N ASN A 2 -13.40 -41.56 -1.57
CA ASN A 2 -13.40 -42.64 -2.56
C ASN A 2 -12.16 -42.43 -3.46
N PRO A 3 -11.11 -43.25 -3.32
CA PRO A 3 -9.81 -42.98 -3.93
C PRO A 3 -9.64 -43.84 -5.17
N SER A 4 -10.03 -43.36 -6.36
CA SER A 4 -9.57 -43.86 -7.66
C SER A 4 -10.14 -42.98 -8.77
N ASN A 5 -9.43 -41.90 -9.11
CA ASN A 5 -9.47 -41.30 -10.45
C ASN A 5 -8.36 -40.25 -10.58
N ARG A 6 -7.12 -40.73 -10.61
CA ARG A 6 -6.05 -39.99 -11.28
C ARG A 6 -6.16 -40.29 -12.77
N HIS A 7 -7.13 -39.67 -13.44
CA HIS A 7 -7.17 -39.71 -14.90
C HIS A 7 -6.12 -38.76 -15.44
N THR A 8 -5.16 -39.33 -16.15
CA THR A 8 -4.17 -38.64 -16.94
C THR A 8 -4.86 -37.81 -18.02
N SER A 9 -4.45 -36.55 -18.16
CA SER A 9 -4.91 -35.63 -19.20
C SER A 9 -4.51 -36.15 -20.59
N GLY A 10 -5.38 -36.93 -21.23
CA GLY A 10 -5.19 -37.43 -22.60
C GLY A 10 -5.88 -38.75 -22.97
N GLU A 11 -6.47 -39.47 -22.02
CA GLU A 11 -7.09 -40.77 -22.33
C GLU A 11 -8.51 -40.59 -22.92
N PRO A 12 -8.84 -41.24 -24.06
CA PRO A 12 -10.15 -41.12 -24.70
C PRO A 12 -11.25 -41.68 -23.79
N VAL A 13 -12.40 -40.98 -23.74
CA VAL A 13 -13.55 -41.45 -22.95
C VAL A 13 -14.45 -42.24 -23.87
N ARG A 14 -14.35 -43.57 -23.77
CA ARG A 14 -15.14 -44.50 -24.56
C ARG A 14 -16.56 -44.60 -24.00
N LEU A 15 -17.54 -44.13 -24.77
CA LEU A 15 -18.96 -44.23 -24.40
C LEU A 15 -19.55 -45.60 -24.73
N ILE A 16 -19.07 -46.24 -25.80
CA ILE A 16 -19.46 -47.60 -26.16
C ILE A 16 -18.45 -48.56 -25.51
N LEU A 17 -18.89 -49.23 -24.45
CA LEU A 17 -18.05 -50.12 -23.64
C LEU A 17 -17.86 -51.48 -24.33
N ALA A 18 -18.92 -52.01 -24.94
CA ALA A 18 -18.90 -53.28 -25.64
C ALA A 18 -19.93 -53.32 -26.78
N SER A 19 -19.62 -54.09 -27.82
CA SER A 19 -20.54 -54.45 -28.91
C SER A 19 -20.54 -55.96 -29.10
N GLU A 20 -21.65 -56.63 -28.77
CA GLU A 20 -21.79 -58.09 -28.83
C GLU A 20 -22.95 -58.47 -29.77
N PRO A 21 -22.84 -59.58 -30.54
CA PRO A 21 -23.98 -60.13 -31.26
C PRO A 21 -25.06 -60.65 -30.28
N VAL A 22 -26.33 -60.46 -30.61
CA VAL A 22 -27.44 -60.95 -29.78
C VAL A 22 -27.52 -62.47 -29.89
N HIS A 23 -27.05 -63.17 -28.86
CA HIS A 23 -27.18 -64.63 -28.76
C HIS A 23 -28.65 -65.03 -28.52
N ARG A 24 -29.17 -65.92 -29.37
CA ARG A 24 -30.57 -66.42 -29.33
C ARG A 24 -30.75 -67.67 -28.43
N GLY A 25 -29.75 -68.00 -27.61
CA GLY A 25 -29.76 -69.13 -26.68
C GLY A 25 -30.14 -68.75 -25.25
N LEU A 26 -30.21 -69.74 -24.35
CA LEU A 26 -30.40 -69.55 -22.91
C LEU A 26 -29.14 -68.94 -22.28
N SER A 27 -28.99 -67.61 -22.39
CA SER A 27 -27.97 -66.86 -21.68
C SER A 27 -28.62 -66.04 -20.57
N PRO A 28 -28.14 -66.14 -19.31
CA PRO A 28 -28.67 -65.34 -18.23
C PRO A 28 -28.54 -63.85 -18.57
N ALA A 29 -29.56 -63.06 -18.24
CA ALA A 29 -29.47 -61.61 -18.34
C ALA A 29 -28.38 -61.14 -17.36
N LYS A 30 -27.25 -60.65 -17.89
CA LYS A 30 -26.23 -59.97 -17.07
C LYS A 30 -26.94 -58.85 -16.30
N THR A 31 -26.69 -58.77 -15.00
CA THR A 31 -27.19 -57.70 -14.11
C THR A 31 -26.84 -56.36 -14.71
N ALA A 32 -27.84 -55.49 -14.89
CA ALA A 32 -27.61 -54.14 -15.42
C ALA A 32 -27.00 -53.30 -14.30
N ASP A 33 -25.74 -52.88 -14.46
CA ASP A 33 -25.19 -51.83 -13.61
C ASP A 33 -25.99 -50.54 -13.83
N PRO A 34 -26.32 -49.77 -12.77
CA PRO A 34 -27.20 -48.59 -12.88
C PRO A 34 -26.69 -47.51 -13.85
N HIS A 35 -25.39 -47.51 -14.13
CA HIS A 35 -24.72 -46.53 -14.98
C HIS A 35 -24.54 -47.01 -16.43
N ILE A 36 -25.06 -48.19 -16.81
CA ILE A 36 -24.91 -48.74 -18.16
C ILE A 36 -26.27 -48.87 -18.84
N ALA A 37 -26.45 -48.20 -19.97
CA ALA A 37 -27.58 -48.42 -20.87
C ALA A 37 -27.29 -49.55 -21.84
N VAL A 38 -28.26 -50.46 -22.01
CA VAL A 38 -28.21 -51.48 -23.05
C VAL A 38 -29.06 -51.03 -24.24
N VAL A 39 -28.41 -50.92 -25.40
CA VAL A 39 -29.03 -50.47 -26.65
C VAL A 39 -28.96 -51.60 -27.69
N TYR A 40 -30.04 -51.82 -28.42
CA TYR A 40 -30.12 -52.87 -29.44
C TYR A 40 -30.21 -52.27 -30.83
N ALA A 41 -29.50 -52.87 -31.80
CA ALA A 41 -29.57 -52.50 -33.21
C ALA A 41 -30.05 -53.67 -34.07
N THR A 42 -30.94 -53.36 -35.02
CA THR A 42 -31.41 -54.30 -36.04
C THR A 42 -30.39 -54.44 -37.16
N GLY A 43 -30.52 -55.50 -37.97
CA GLY A 43 -29.71 -55.66 -39.19
C GLY A 43 -29.92 -54.57 -40.26
N PHE A 44 -30.95 -53.72 -40.09
CA PHE A 44 -31.29 -52.61 -40.98
C PHE A 44 -30.88 -51.24 -40.40
N GLY A 45 -30.21 -51.21 -39.24
CA GLY A 45 -29.70 -49.98 -38.63
C GLY A 45 -30.72 -49.22 -37.76
N GLU A 46 -31.92 -49.74 -37.54
CA GLU A 46 -32.81 -49.22 -36.50
C GLU A 46 -32.26 -49.54 -35.11
N VAL A 47 -32.19 -48.52 -34.25
CA VAL A 47 -31.65 -48.59 -32.89
C VAL A 47 -32.80 -48.34 -31.90
N THR A 48 -32.87 -49.13 -30.83
CA THR A 48 -33.90 -48.97 -29.78
C THR A 48 -33.32 -49.32 -28.41
N SER A 49 -33.66 -48.53 -27.39
CA SER A 49 -33.37 -48.77 -25.99
C SER A 49 -34.64 -49.15 -25.23
N PHE A 50 -34.51 -50.03 -24.22
CA PHE A 50 -35.63 -50.49 -23.39
C PHE A 50 -35.51 -50.00 -21.95
N GLY A 51 -35.30 -48.68 -21.77
CA GLY A 51 -35.32 -48.05 -20.44
C GLY A 51 -34.33 -48.65 -19.44
N GLY A 52 -33.16 -49.09 -19.90
CA GLY A 52 -32.12 -49.73 -19.07
C GLY A 52 -32.35 -51.22 -18.77
N ARG A 53 -33.48 -51.83 -19.19
CA ARG A 53 -33.74 -53.26 -19.04
C ARG A 53 -33.20 -54.04 -20.24
N ALA A 54 -32.43 -55.10 -19.99
CA ALA A 54 -32.06 -56.06 -21.02
C ALA A 54 -33.29 -56.85 -21.51
N LEU A 55 -33.37 -57.15 -22.82
CA LEU A 55 -34.42 -58.01 -23.37
C LEU A 55 -34.46 -59.36 -22.65
N THR A 56 -35.66 -59.81 -22.28
CA THR A 56 -35.87 -61.15 -21.73
C THR A 56 -35.62 -62.22 -22.79
N TRP A 57 -35.39 -63.46 -22.37
CA TRP A 57 -35.07 -64.55 -23.30
C TRP A 57 -36.18 -64.78 -24.35
N SER A 58 -37.45 -64.74 -23.96
CA SER A 58 -38.60 -64.85 -24.87
C SER A 58 -38.63 -63.71 -25.90
N GLU A 59 -38.31 -62.49 -25.47
CA GLU A 59 -38.22 -61.32 -26.35
C GLU A 59 -37.00 -61.41 -27.29
N LYS A 60 -35.85 -61.92 -26.83
CA LYS A 60 -34.62 -62.08 -27.65
C LYS A 60 -34.83 -63.04 -28.83
N VAL A 61 -35.48 -64.17 -28.60
CA VAL A 61 -35.69 -65.23 -29.61
C VAL A 61 -36.63 -64.76 -30.73
N LEU A 62 -37.64 -63.95 -30.41
CA LEU A 62 -38.57 -63.37 -31.39
C LEU A 62 -38.10 -62.04 -32.01
N SER A 63 -37.03 -61.42 -31.49
CA SER A 63 -36.66 -60.06 -31.89
C SER A 63 -35.90 -59.98 -33.22
N LYS A 64 -36.07 -58.84 -33.90
CA LYS A 64 -35.33 -58.44 -35.11
C LYS A 64 -33.92 -57.89 -34.84
N TYR A 65 -33.50 -57.80 -33.58
CA TYR A 65 -32.22 -57.20 -33.18
C TYR A 65 -31.05 -58.18 -33.39
N ARG A 66 -29.92 -57.67 -33.87
CA ARG A 66 -28.71 -58.45 -34.19
C ARG A 66 -27.50 -58.06 -33.35
N LEU A 67 -27.38 -56.80 -32.97
CA LEU A 67 -26.28 -56.28 -32.17
C LEU A 67 -26.78 -55.67 -30.86
N ARG A 68 -26.00 -55.85 -29.80
CA ARG A 68 -26.18 -55.26 -28.47
C ARG A 68 -24.99 -54.35 -28.19
N TYR A 69 -25.28 -53.13 -27.77
CA TYR A 69 -24.31 -52.14 -27.32
C TYR A 69 -24.51 -51.85 -25.84
N GLU A 70 -23.40 -51.70 -25.11
CA GLU A 70 -23.38 -51.21 -23.74
C GLU A 70 -22.83 -49.79 -23.75
N VAL A 71 -23.64 -48.84 -23.30
CA VAL A 71 -23.34 -47.40 -23.32
C VAL A 71 -23.19 -46.89 -21.90
N ASP A 72 -22.11 -46.17 -21.62
CA ASP A 72 -21.88 -45.52 -20.34
C ASP A 72 -22.79 -44.28 -20.19
N LEU A 73 -23.63 -44.27 -19.15
CA LEU A 73 -24.48 -43.15 -18.74
C LEU A 73 -23.87 -42.33 -17.58
N GLY A 74 -22.68 -42.70 -17.14
CA GLY A 74 -21.99 -42.04 -16.03
C GLY A 74 -21.70 -40.56 -16.28
N ASP A 75 -21.57 -39.83 -15.17
CA ASP A 75 -21.10 -38.44 -15.21
C ASP A 75 -19.58 -38.42 -15.41
N HIS A 76 -19.15 -37.78 -16.49
CA HIS A 76 -17.73 -37.62 -16.80
C HIS A 76 -17.31 -36.16 -16.65
N ARG A 77 -16.18 -35.93 -15.98
CA ARG A 77 -15.53 -34.61 -15.90
C ARG A 77 -14.10 -34.68 -16.40
N ARG A 78 -13.70 -33.75 -17.26
CA ARG A 78 -12.36 -33.67 -17.85
C ARG A 78 -11.89 -32.24 -17.97
N LYS A 79 -10.59 -32.05 -17.71
CA LYS A 79 -9.88 -30.79 -17.90
C LYS A 79 -8.85 -30.94 -19.01
N ALA A 80 -8.87 -30.05 -19.99
CA ALA A 80 -7.94 -30.07 -21.12
C ALA A 80 -7.60 -28.67 -21.64
N GLN A 81 -6.48 -28.57 -22.34
CA GLN A 81 -6.08 -27.37 -23.07
C GLN A 81 -6.48 -27.52 -24.54
N LEU A 82 -7.21 -26.57 -25.09
CA LEU A 82 -7.67 -26.59 -26.50
C LEU A 82 -6.56 -26.16 -27.46
N ARG A 83 -5.50 -26.97 -27.55
CA ARG A 83 -4.33 -26.67 -28.42
C ARG A 83 -4.58 -26.97 -29.90
N SER A 84 -5.36 -28.02 -30.20
CA SER A 84 -5.63 -28.46 -31.58
C SER A 84 -6.57 -27.52 -32.33
N THR A 85 -7.38 -26.76 -31.61
CA THR A 85 -8.38 -25.86 -32.19
C THR A 85 -8.28 -24.50 -31.50
N PRO A 86 -7.26 -23.68 -31.85
CA PRO A 86 -7.01 -22.41 -31.16
C PRO A 86 -8.22 -21.48 -31.30
N LEU A 87 -8.45 -20.65 -30.28
CA LEU A 87 -9.54 -19.69 -30.26
C LEU A 87 -9.01 -18.33 -30.73
N PRO A 88 -9.47 -17.77 -31.86
CA PRO A 88 -8.97 -16.51 -32.36
C PRO A 88 -9.46 -15.32 -31.53
N SER A 89 -8.61 -14.31 -31.38
CA SER A 89 -9.00 -12.98 -30.91
C SER A 89 -9.61 -12.15 -32.05
N GLN A 90 -10.14 -10.98 -31.72
CA GLN A 90 -10.53 -9.97 -32.70
C GLN A 90 -9.38 -9.71 -33.69
N GLY A 91 -9.73 -9.63 -34.98
CA GLY A 91 -8.78 -9.45 -36.06
C GLY A 91 -7.99 -10.70 -36.47
N ASP A 92 -8.23 -11.86 -35.84
CA ASP A 92 -7.59 -13.16 -36.13
C ASP A 92 -6.03 -13.12 -36.13
N ALA A 93 -5.41 -12.08 -35.52
CA ALA A 93 -3.96 -11.88 -35.48
C ALA A 93 -3.26 -12.63 -34.35
N TYR A 94 -3.97 -12.83 -33.24
CA TYR A 94 -3.51 -13.58 -32.06
C TYR A 94 -4.56 -14.59 -31.64
N PHE A 95 -4.15 -15.57 -30.83
CA PHE A 95 -5.03 -16.60 -30.32
C PHE A 95 -5.05 -16.60 -28.79
N PHE A 96 -6.18 -17.03 -28.22
CA PHE A 96 -6.28 -17.32 -26.81
C PHE A 96 -5.91 -18.79 -26.57
N ASP A 97 -5.00 -19.00 -25.62
CA ASP A 97 -4.75 -20.29 -25.00
C ASP A 97 -5.87 -20.57 -23.99
N ALA A 98 -6.72 -21.54 -24.33
CA ALA A 98 -7.91 -21.87 -23.56
C ALA A 98 -7.74 -23.18 -22.77
N VAL A 99 -8.00 -23.11 -21.46
CA VAL A 99 -8.09 -24.26 -20.57
C VAL A 99 -9.54 -24.47 -20.20
N VAL A 100 -10.07 -25.64 -20.53
CA VAL A 100 -11.48 -25.97 -20.34
C VAL A 100 -11.63 -27.10 -19.34
N ASP A 101 -12.54 -26.94 -18.38
CA ASP A 101 -13.01 -27.99 -17.46
C ASP A 101 -14.49 -28.26 -17.76
N VAL A 102 -14.76 -29.42 -18.34
CA VAL A 102 -16.09 -29.81 -18.85
C VAL A 102 -16.61 -31.04 -18.11
N GLY A 103 -17.87 -30.98 -17.69
CA GLY A 103 -18.66 -32.10 -17.20
C GLY A 103 -19.76 -32.46 -18.19
N PHE A 104 -19.78 -33.71 -18.64
CA PHE A 104 -20.75 -34.22 -19.61
C PHE A 104 -21.24 -35.62 -19.24
N ARG A 105 -22.41 -35.98 -19.73
CA ARG A 105 -23.03 -37.30 -19.57
C ARG A 105 -23.85 -37.65 -20.81
N VAL A 106 -24.17 -38.93 -21.01
CA VAL A 106 -25.06 -39.36 -22.08
C VAL A 106 -26.51 -39.17 -21.66
N PHE A 107 -27.27 -38.40 -22.44
CA PHE A 107 -28.72 -38.22 -22.25
C PHE A 107 -29.53 -39.11 -23.19
N ASP A 108 -29.03 -39.34 -24.42
CA ASP A 108 -29.68 -40.20 -25.42
C ASP A 108 -28.70 -41.27 -25.92
N PRO A 109 -28.73 -42.49 -25.34
CA PRO A 109 -27.82 -43.57 -25.70
C PRO A 109 -28.11 -44.16 -27.09
N GLU A 110 -29.31 -43.95 -27.66
CA GLU A 110 -29.63 -44.43 -29.01
C GLU A 110 -28.88 -43.61 -30.06
N GLN A 111 -28.78 -42.30 -29.87
CA GLN A 111 -28.03 -41.41 -30.77
C GLN A 111 -26.52 -41.67 -30.72
N VAL A 112 -25.97 -41.97 -29.55
CA VAL A 112 -24.55 -42.33 -29.38
C VAL A 112 -24.21 -43.55 -30.24
N VAL A 113 -25.06 -44.58 -30.22
CA VAL A 113 -24.88 -45.80 -31.02
C VAL A 113 -25.14 -45.53 -32.51
N ARG A 114 -26.21 -44.79 -32.83
CA ARG A 114 -26.59 -44.47 -34.22
C ARG A 114 -25.50 -43.68 -34.95
N ARG A 115 -24.85 -42.74 -34.27
CA ARG A 115 -23.73 -41.95 -34.80
C ARG A 115 -22.36 -42.60 -34.58
N ASN A 116 -22.31 -43.78 -33.94
CA ASN A 116 -21.09 -44.52 -33.61
C ASN A 116 -20.04 -43.63 -32.91
N VAL A 117 -20.47 -42.92 -31.86
CA VAL A 117 -19.58 -42.02 -31.11
C VAL A 117 -18.70 -42.85 -30.19
N THR A 118 -17.46 -43.07 -30.63
CA THR A 118 -16.48 -43.89 -29.91
C THR A 118 -15.70 -43.11 -28.85
N ASP A 119 -15.40 -41.83 -29.09
CA ASP A 119 -14.74 -40.92 -28.15
C ASP A 119 -15.59 -39.68 -27.89
N ALA A 120 -16.06 -39.53 -26.66
CA ALA A 120 -16.87 -38.39 -26.25
C ALA A 120 -16.11 -37.06 -26.34
N LEU A 121 -14.81 -37.07 -26.03
CA LEU A 121 -14.03 -35.84 -25.89
C LEU A 121 -13.84 -35.13 -27.22
N THR A 122 -13.67 -35.88 -28.30
CA THR A 122 -13.58 -35.32 -29.66
C THR A 122 -14.85 -34.55 -30.03
N VAL A 123 -16.03 -35.11 -29.75
CA VAL A 123 -17.32 -34.45 -30.02
C VAL A 123 -17.50 -33.23 -29.13
N VAL A 124 -17.26 -33.38 -27.83
CA VAL A 124 -17.43 -32.30 -26.84
C VAL A 124 -16.50 -31.13 -27.14
N TYR A 125 -15.20 -31.36 -27.37
CA TYR A 125 -14.27 -30.28 -27.66
C TYR A 125 -14.54 -29.60 -29.00
N SER A 126 -14.96 -30.35 -30.02
CA SER A 126 -15.39 -29.77 -31.31
C SER A 126 -16.60 -28.84 -31.14
N ALA A 127 -17.62 -29.29 -30.42
CA ALA A 127 -18.81 -28.49 -30.14
C ALA A 127 -18.49 -27.24 -29.30
N LEU A 128 -17.66 -27.39 -28.26
CA LEU A 128 -17.20 -26.26 -27.45
C LEU A 128 -16.41 -25.25 -28.29
N SER A 129 -15.45 -25.70 -29.11
CA SER A 129 -14.71 -24.80 -29.99
C SER A 129 -15.63 -24.05 -30.98
N ALA A 130 -16.64 -24.72 -31.55
CA ALA A 130 -17.61 -24.07 -32.42
C ALA A 130 -18.43 -22.99 -31.70
N HIS A 131 -18.75 -23.19 -30.42
CA HIS A 131 -19.52 -22.25 -29.61
C HIS A 131 -18.68 -21.08 -29.07
N LEU A 132 -17.41 -21.34 -28.73
CA LEU A 132 -16.51 -20.34 -28.14
C LEU A 132 -15.93 -19.38 -29.18
N ARG A 133 -15.65 -19.85 -30.40
CA ARG A 133 -15.03 -19.04 -31.47
C ARG A 133 -15.77 -17.74 -31.81
N PRO A 134 -17.11 -17.73 -31.98
CA PRO A 134 -17.84 -16.48 -32.24
C PRO A 134 -17.74 -15.47 -31.08
N ILE A 135 -17.61 -15.95 -29.84
CA ILE A 135 -17.50 -15.10 -28.66
C ILE A 135 -16.09 -14.51 -28.59
N THR A 136 -15.05 -15.33 -28.69
CA THR A 136 -13.65 -14.85 -28.57
C THR A 136 -13.26 -13.85 -29.66
N ARG A 137 -13.85 -13.95 -30.86
CA ARG A 137 -13.64 -13.00 -31.96
C ARG A 137 -14.12 -11.57 -31.68
N ARG A 138 -14.95 -11.37 -30.66
CA ARG A 138 -15.47 -10.05 -30.28
C ARG A 138 -14.51 -9.28 -29.36
N PHE A 139 -13.45 -9.93 -28.91
CA PHE A 139 -12.54 -9.39 -27.90
C PHE A 139 -11.11 -9.29 -28.44
N GLU A 140 -10.48 -8.15 -28.19
CA GLU A 140 -9.06 -7.96 -28.45
C GLU A 140 -8.21 -8.88 -27.55
N ILE A 141 -6.98 -9.14 -27.97
CA ILE A 141 -6.06 -10.01 -27.22
C ILE A 141 -5.72 -9.46 -25.82
N THR A 142 -5.85 -8.14 -25.63
CA THR A 142 -5.72 -7.43 -24.34
C THR A 142 -6.89 -7.71 -23.39
N GLN A 143 -8.05 -8.12 -23.90
CA GLN A 143 -9.31 -8.28 -23.17
C GLN A 143 -9.60 -9.75 -22.80
N ALA A 144 -8.56 -10.57 -22.62
CA ALA A 144 -8.69 -12.00 -22.29
C ALA A 144 -9.63 -12.27 -21.09
N ALA A 145 -9.56 -11.43 -20.05
CA ALA A 145 -10.38 -11.56 -18.85
C ALA A 145 -11.87 -11.26 -19.09
N ASP A 146 -12.16 -10.31 -19.97
CA ASP A 146 -13.54 -9.95 -20.31
C ASP A 146 -14.17 -11.01 -21.21
N ALA A 147 -13.39 -11.57 -22.15
CA ALA A 147 -13.78 -12.71 -22.96
C ALA A 147 -14.07 -13.96 -22.10
N GLU A 148 -13.21 -14.26 -21.12
CA GLU A 148 -13.42 -15.35 -20.16
C GLU A 148 -14.72 -15.17 -19.37
N SER A 149 -14.96 -13.95 -18.88
CA SER A 149 -16.16 -13.62 -18.11
C SER A 149 -17.42 -13.75 -18.97
N GLU A 150 -17.40 -13.27 -20.21
CA GLU A 150 -18.54 -13.38 -21.12
C GLU A 150 -18.89 -14.84 -21.44
N ILE A 151 -17.88 -15.69 -21.67
CA ILE A 151 -18.08 -17.12 -21.91
C ILE A 151 -18.71 -17.78 -20.68
N ASN A 152 -18.13 -17.57 -19.50
CA ASN A 152 -18.60 -18.23 -18.29
C ASN A 152 -20.01 -17.78 -17.85
N LEU A 153 -20.40 -16.55 -18.19
CA LEU A 153 -21.75 -16.01 -17.92
C LEU A 153 -22.80 -16.44 -18.95
N ARG A 154 -22.46 -16.44 -20.25
CA ARG A 154 -23.45 -16.64 -21.33
C ARG A 154 -23.59 -18.09 -21.79
N PHE A 155 -22.75 -19.00 -21.32
CA PHE A 155 -22.82 -20.40 -21.77
C PHE A 155 -24.11 -21.07 -21.27
N PRO A 156 -24.99 -21.54 -22.17
CA PRO A 156 -26.23 -22.19 -21.79
C PRO A 156 -25.95 -23.52 -21.07
N ARG A 157 -26.59 -23.74 -19.91
CA ARG A 157 -26.48 -24.98 -19.14
C ARG A 157 -27.88 -25.52 -18.84
N PRO A 158 -28.18 -26.79 -19.16
CA PRO A 158 -27.34 -27.77 -19.87
C PRO A 158 -27.27 -27.50 -21.39
N LEU A 159 -26.12 -27.79 -22.02
CA LEU A 159 -25.99 -27.78 -23.49
C LEU A 159 -26.14 -29.21 -24.02
N ARG A 160 -27.16 -29.45 -24.85
CA ARG A 160 -27.40 -30.74 -25.49
C ARG A 160 -26.80 -30.76 -26.88
N LEU A 161 -26.03 -31.81 -27.16
CA LEU A 161 -25.44 -32.09 -28.46
C LEU A 161 -26.30 -33.09 -29.22
N ASP A 162 -26.31 -32.98 -30.55
CA ASP A 162 -27.10 -33.87 -31.42
C ASP A 162 -26.63 -35.33 -31.36
N GLU A 163 -25.42 -35.56 -30.86
CA GLU A 163 -24.81 -36.87 -30.61
C GLU A 163 -25.37 -37.60 -29.37
N GLY A 164 -26.32 -37.00 -28.65
CA GLY A 164 -26.92 -37.59 -27.44
C GLY A 164 -26.14 -37.32 -26.15
N ILE A 165 -25.21 -36.38 -26.19
CA ILE A 165 -24.38 -35.95 -25.04
C ILE A 165 -24.94 -34.65 -24.46
N GLU A 166 -25.05 -34.57 -23.14
CA GLU A 166 -25.44 -33.37 -22.40
C GLU A 166 -24.24 -32.85 -21.60
N ILE A 167 -23.84 -31.62 -21.87
CA ILE A 167 -22.84 -30.88 -21.09
C ILE A 167 -23.57 -30.14 -19.97
N TYR A 168 -23.38 -30.60 -18.74
CA TYR A 168 -24.01 -30.02 -17.55
C TYR A 168 -23.10 -29.03 -16.81
N TYR A 169 -21.78 -29.09 -17.06
CA TYR A 169 -20.81 -28.21 -16.41
C TYR A 169 -19.76 -27.75 -17.41
N LEU A 170 -19.44 -26.46 -17.39
CA LEU A 170 -18.35 -25.89 -18.17
C LEU A 170 -17.73 -24.74 -17.39
N THR A 171 -16.41 -24.76 -17.25
CA THR A 171 -15.61 -23.58 -16.86
C THR A 171 -14.49 -23.41 -17.87
N VAL A 172 -14.36 -22.20 -18.39
CA VAL A 172 -13.29 -21.84 -19.34
C VAL A 172 -12.38 -20.82 -18.68
N SER A 173 -11.07 -21.01 -18.85
CA SER A 173 -10.07 -19.99 -18.56
C SER A 173 -9.32 -19.63 -19.83
N LEU A 174 -9.19 -18.33 -20.11
CA LEU A 174 -8.51 -17.82 -21.29
C LEU A 174 -7.24 -17.07 -20.88
N SER A 175 -6.17 -17.33 -21.62
CA SER A 175 -4.93 -16.57 -21.50
C SER A 175 -4.43 -16.17 -22.88
N PRO A 176 -3.72 -15.05 -23.05
CA PRO A 176 -3.08 -14.74 -24.32
C PRO A 176 -2.06 -15.82 -24.68
N ASP A 177 -1.93 -16.16 -25.96
CA ASP A 177 -0.88 -17.06 -26.43
C ASP A 177 0.54 -16.53 -26.10
N PRO A 178 1.59 -17.37 -26.15
CA PRO A 178 2.94 -16.94 -25.83
C PRO A 178 3.45 -15.74 -26.66
N ALA A 179 3.05 -15.62 -27.93
CA ALA A 179 3.49 -14.53 -28.81
C ALA A 179 2.80 -13.20 -28.43
N ALA A 180 1.51 -13.26 -28.11
CA ALA A 180 0.72 -12.17 -27.60
C ALA A 180 1.23 -11.69 -26.25
N ARG A 181 1.62 -12.59 -25.33
CA ARG A 181 2.21 -12.20 -24.04
C ARG A 181 3.46 -11.35 -24.20
N ILE A 182 4.34 -11.73 -25.13
CA ILE A 182 5.56 -10.97 -25.43
C ILE A 182 5.21 -9.59 -26.01
N TYR A 183 4.26 -9.53 -26.94
CA TYR A 183 3.79 -8.27 -27.51
C TYR A 183 3.19 -7.34 -26.45
N LEU A 184 2.29 -7.87 -25.62
CA LEU A 184 1.64 -7.14 -24.54
C LEU A 184 2.67 -6.62 -23.51
N GLN A 185 3.67 -7.43 -23.16
CA GLN A 185 4.75 -7.02 -22.27
C GLN A 185 5.54 -5.85 -22.87
N LYS A 186 5.92 -5.93 -24.16
CA LYS A 186 6.60 -4.83 -24.85
C LYS A 186 5.77 -3.55 -24.90
N LEU A 187 4.45 -3.65 -25.09
CA LEU A 187 3.54 -2.52 -25.09
C LEU A 187 3.51 -1.83 -23.72
N VAL A 188 3.39 -2.61 -22.64
CA VAL A 188 3.38 -2.09 -21.26
C VAL A 188 4.73 -1.46 -20.90
N ASP A 189 5.84 -2.11 -21.24
CA ASP A 189 7.19 -1.59 -20.97
C ASP A 189 7.49 -0.32 -21.76
N GLY A 190 6.95 -0.20 -22.99
CA GLY A 190 7.04 1.02 -23.77
C GLY A 190 6.28 2.18 -23.13
N ARG A 191 5.04 1.94 -22.67
CA ARG A 191 4.22 2.97 -22.01
C ARG A 191 4.83 3.43 -20.70
N ARG A 192 5.27 2.49 -19.85
CA ARG A 192 5.93 2.81 -18.58
C ARG A 192 7.19 3.64 -18.78
N ARG A 193 7.99 3.36 -19.82
CA ARG A 193 9.18 4.17 -20.13
C ARG A 193 8.84 5.60 -20.51
N LEU A 194 7.74 5.84 -21.23
CA LEU A 194 7.28 7.18 -21.55
C LEU A 194 6.80 7.94 -20.31
N GLU A 195 6.05 7.28 -19.43
CA GLU A 195 5.58 7.88 -18.17
C GLU A 195 6.74 8.22 -17.23
N ILE A 196 7.67 7.28 -17.03
CA ILE A 196 8.87 7.50 -16.21
C ILE A 196 9.72 8.63 -16.80
N GLY A 197 9.95 8.63 -18.12
CA GLY A 197 10.73 9.70 -18.77
C GLY A 197 10.10 11.09 -18.64
N GLY A 198 8.76 11.19 -18.65
CA GLY A 198 8.05 12.44 -18.39
C GLY A 198 8.27 12.95 -16.95
N VAL A 199 8.13 12.07 -15.97
CA VAL A 199 8.36 12.40 -14.55
C VAL A 199 9.82 12.76 -14.29
N GLU A 200 10.77 12.03 -14.88
CA GLU A 200 12.20 12.33 -14.77
C GLU A 200 12.54 13.71 -15.36
N HIS A 201 11.94 14.07 -16.49
CA HIS A 201 12.11 15.39 -17.09
C HIS A 201 11.58 16.51 -16.19
N GLU A 202 10.38 16.35 -15.61
CA GLU A 202 9.80 17.32 -14.69
C GLU A 202 10.65 17.50 -13.43
N LEU A 203 11.16 16.40 -12.86
CA LEU A 203 12.06 16.43 -11.70
C LEU A 203 13.38 17.13 -12.04
N ALA A 204 13.95 16.88 -13.23
CA ALA A 204 15.15 17.55 -13.68
C ALA A 204 14.95 19.06 -13.83
N VAL A 205 13.83 19.48 -14.46
CA VAL A 205 13.47 20.90 -14.60
C VAL A 205 13.26 21.56 -13.23
N ALA A 206 12.56 20.89 -12.31
CA ALA A 206 12.33 21.40 -10.96
C ALA A 206 13.64 21.52 -10.16
N ALA A 207 14.56 20.55 -10.28
CA ALA A 207 15.85 20.59 -9.62
C ALA A 207 16.73 21.73 -10.15
N THR A 208 16.78 21.94 -11.47
CA THR A 208 17.51 23.08 -12.07
C THR A 208 16.93 24.41 -11.61
N ARG A 209 15.60 24.53 -11.57
CA ARG A 209 14.93 25.75 -11.09
C ARG A 209 15.22 26.03 -9.61
N GLY A 210 15.13 25.01 -8.76
CA GLY A 210 15.48 25.12 -7.34
C GLY A 210 16.94 25.54 -7.13
N GLY A 211 17.86 25.02 -7.94
CA GLY A 211 19.27 25.45 -7.92
C GLY A 211 19.44 26.93 -8.23
N HIS A 212 18.79 27.43 -9.28
CA HIS A 212 18.83 28.85 -9.62
C HIS A 212 18.21 29.75 -8.55
N GLU A 213 17.14 29.32 -7.89
CA GLU A 213 16.54 30.07 -6.78
C GLU A 213 17.47 30.13 -5.57
N ILE A 214 18.18 29.04 -5.24
CA ILE A 214 19.19 29.01 -4.17
C ILE A 214 20.35 29.96 -4.51
N ASP A 215 20.89 29.90 -5.73
CA ASP A 215 21.99 30.77 -6.15
C ASP A 215 21.62 32.26 -6.05
N GLN A 216 20.37 32.60 -6.40
CA GLN A 216 19.86 33.97 -6.26
C GLN A 216 19.76 34.40 -4.80
N LEU A 217 19.27 33.54 -3.92
CA LEU A 217 19.18 33.82 -2.48
C LEU A 217 20.56 34.03 -1.86
N ASP A 218 21.54 33.19 -2.21
CA ASP A 218 22.92 33.32 -1.73
C ASP A 218 23.57 34.62 -2.20
N GLN A 219 23.35 35.00 -3.47
CA GLN A 219 23.84 36.27 -4.00
C GLN A 219 23.21 37.48 -3.28
N GLN A 220 21.90 37.44 -3.03
CA GLN A 220 21.20 38.49 -2.28
C GLN A 220 21.70 38.59 -0.85
N ALA A 221 21.87 37.46 -0.16
CA ALA A 221 22.41 37.42 1.20
C ALA A 221 23.81 38.03 1.25
N ARG A 222 24.66 37.75 0.25
CA ARG A 222 26.00 38.32 0.16
C ARG A 222 25.99 39.84 -0.03
N ILE A 223 25.15 40.34 -0.94
CA ILE A 223 25.01 41.79 -1.19
C ILE A 223 24.51 42.49 0.09
N ALA A 224 23.48 41.94 0.73
CA ALA A 224 22.93 42.51 1.96
C ALA A 224 23.97 42.56 3.10
N ALA A 225 24.84 41.55 3.21
CA ALA A 225 25.92 41.55 4.18
C ALA A 225 26.96 42.65 3.89
N GLU A 226 27.34 42.84 2.63
CA GLU A 226 28.26 43.90 2.20
C GLU A 226 27.67 45.30 2.43
N GLU A 227 26.38 45.51 2.12
CA GLU A 227 25.68 46.77 2.35
C GLU A 227 25.59 47.13 3.84
N GLU A 228 25.29 46.15 4.69
CA GLU A 228 25.24 46.34 6.14
C GLU A 228 26.62 46.68 6.71
N GLU A 229 27.67 46.03 6.22
CA GLU A 229 29.05 46.34 6.61
C GLU A 229 29.43 47.79 6.25
N GLN A 230 29.12 48.23 5.04
CA GLN A 230 29.36 49.60 4.60
C GLN A 230 28.55 50.62 5.40
N ARG A 231 27.30 50.30 5.75
CA ARG A 231 26.44 51.15 6.58
C ARG A 231 26.97 51.33 7.99
N VAL A 232 27.49 50.26 8.60
CA VAL A 232 28.10 50.28 9.93
C VAL A 232 29.40 51.09 9.93
N LEU A 233 30.21 50.97 8.88
CA LEU A 233 31.45 51.74 8.73
C LEU A 233 31.21 53.22 8.42
N GLY A 234 30.21 53.55 7.59
CA GLY A 234 29.91 54.92 7.16
C GLY A 234 29.30 55.84 8.24
N ARG A 235 28.80 55.28 9.36
CA ARG A 235 28.20 56.06 10.46
C ARG A 235 29.16 56.46 11.59
N ARG A 236 30.39 55.96 11.62
CA ARG A 236 31.41 56.40 12.59
C ARG A 236 32.20 57.56 11.98
N LYS A 237 32.33 58.68 12.71
CA LYS A 237 33.42 59.65 12.45
C LYS A 237 34.72 58.83 12.40
N LEU A 238 35.37 58.79 11.25
CA LEU A 238 36.59 58.02 11.01
C LEU A 238 37.71 58.54 11.94
N ASP A 239 37.79 57.95 13.13
CA ASP A 239 38.91 58.09 14.04
C ASP A 239 40.03 57.15 13.57
N VAL A 240 41.28 57.63 13.55
CA VAL A 240 42.46 56.87 13.10
C VAL A 240 42.55 55.54 13.87
N ARG A 241 42.17 55.56 15.15
CA ARG A 241 42.10 54.35 16.00
C ARG A 241 41.05 53.35 15.51
N ALA A 242 39.90 53.80 15.04
CA ALA A 242 38.83 52.94 14.54
C ALA A 242 39.20 52.27 13.21
N LEU A 243 39.94 52.96 12.34
CA LEU A 243 40.47 52.40 11.10
C LEU A 243 41.51 51.30 11.36
N ILE A 244 42.44 51.53 12.29
CA ILE A 244 43.46 50.54 12.64
C ILE A 244 42.81 49.31 13.29
N THR A 245 41.78 49.51 14.13
CA THR A 245 41.04 48.40 14.76
C THR A 245 40.24 47.58 13.74
N ALA A 246 39.63 48.23 12.74
CA ALA A 246 38.92 47.54 11.66
C ALA A 246 39.88 46.79 10.72
N HIS A 247 41.07 47.35 10.46
CA HIS A 247 42.11 46.71 9.67
C HIS A 247 42.67 45.45 10.36
N LEU A 248 42.92 45.51 11.67
CA LEU A 248 43.29 44.38 12.53
C LEU A 248 42.26 43.23 12.51
N ALA A 249 40.97 43.57 12.46
CA ALA A 249 39.90 42.56 12.43
C ALA A 249 39.84 41.79 11.10
N LYS A 250 40.26 42.41 9.99
CA LYS A 250 40.28 41.77 8.66
C LYS A 250 41.59 41.07 8.33
N HIS A 251 42.70 41.52 8.91
CA HIS A 251 44.05 40.98 8.67
C HIS A 251 44.73 40.64 10.01
N PRO A 252 44.30 39.53 10.67
CA PRO A 252 44.84 39.14 11.98
C PRO A 252 46.33 38.77 11.95
N ASP A 253 46.83 38.43 10.77
CA ASP A 253 48.22 38.12 10.46
C ASP A 253 49.15 39.35 10.48
N GLN A 254 48.60 40.56 10.29
CA GLN A 254 49.37 41.83 10.28
C GLN A 254 49.28 42.57 11.61
N SER A 255 49.02 41.83 12.70
CA SER A 255 48.76 42.39 14.02
C SER A 255 49.94 43.16 14.62
N ALA A 256 51.18 42.75 14.31
CA ALA A 256 52.39 43.40 14.83
C ALA A 256 52.55 44.85 14.32
N GLU A 257 52.38 45.09 13.01
CA GLU A 257 52.55 46.43 12.42
C GLU A 257 51.42 47.38 12.84
N ALA A 258 50.19 46.88 12.90
CA ALA A 258 49.04 47.68 13.31
C ALA A 258 49.09 48.06 14.80
N LEU A 259 49.58 47.16 15.68
CA LEU A 259 49.80 47.48 17.09
C LEU A 259 50.94 48.49 17.27
N ASP A 260 52.03 48.37 16.51
CA ASP A 260 53.13 49.35 16.54
C ASP A 260 52.67 50.76 16.09
N MET A 261 51.84 50.85 15.04
CA MET A 261 51.24 52.12 14.62
C MET A 261 50.30 52.71 15.69
N LEU A 262 49.55 51.89 16.41
CA LEU A 262 48.70 52.35 17.53
C LEU A 262 49.54 52.92 18.68
N VAL A 263 50.60 52.21 19.08
CA VAL A 263 51.49 52.68 20.16
C VAL A 263 52.17 54.00 19.77
N LYS A 264 52.64 54.12 18.53
CA LYS A 264 53.23 55.36 18.01
C LYS A 264 52.23 56.51 17.99
N TYR A 265 50.98 56.26 17.60
CA TYR A 265 49.92 57.26 17.57
C TYR A 265 49.56 57.76 18.98
N GLU A 266 49.39 56.84 19.94
CA GLU A 266 49.12 57.19 21.35
C GLU A 266 50.29 57.98 21.96
N ALA A 267 51.53 57.58 21.70
CA ALA A 267 52.72 58.31 22.12
C ALA A 267 52.77 59.74 21.53
N GLY A 268 52.39 59.91 20.26
CA GLY A 268 52.30 61.21 19.60
C GLY A 268 51.27 62.15 20.24
N LEU A 269 50.08 61.62 20.57
CA LEU A 269 49.03 62.38 21.27
C LEU A 269 49.47 62.80 22.68
N GLN A 270 50.13 61.90 23.41
CA GLN A 270 50.68 62.18 24.74
C GLN A 270 51.71 63.32 24.66
N ASN A 271 52.56 63.27 23.63
CA ASN A 271 53.62 64.26 23.45
C ASN A 271 53.06 65.65 23.07
N GLN A 272 52.02 65.71 22.22
CA GLN A 272 51.32 66.97 21.94
C GLN A 272 50.71 67.57 23.22
N ARG A 273 50.05 66.77 24.05
CA ARG A 273 49.48 67.23 25.33
C ARG A 273 50.55 67.79 26.26
N ASN A 274 51.70 67.13 26.34
CA ASN A 274 52.81 67.59 27.16
C ASN A 274 53.39 68.92 26.65
N LEU A 275 53.52 69.08 25.32
CA LEU A 275 53.98 70.32 24.70
C LEU A 275 52.97 71.48 24.88
N ASP A 276 51.68 71.20 24.85
CA ASP A 276 50.63 72.19 25.10
C ASP A 276 50.62 72.62 26.57
N ALA A 277 50.75 71.68 27.51
CA ALA A 277 50.87 71.97 28.93
C ALA A 277 52.14 72.78 29.23
N GLN A 278 53.25 72.48 28.57
CA GLN A 278 54.48 73.26 28.66
C GLN A 278 54.28 74.68 28.13
N ARG A 279 53.72 74.85 26.92
CA ARG A 279 53.42 76.17 26.34
C ARG A 279 52.49 76.99 27.22
N GLN A 280 51.47 76.37 27.82
CA GLN A 280 50.58 77.04 28.77
C GLN A 280 51.33 77.47 30.04
N SER A 281 52.24 76.65 30.56
CA SER A 281 53.07 77.02 31.71
C SER A 281 54.06 78.14 31.42
N GLU A 282 54.61 78.20 30.20
CA GLU A 282 55.50 79.27 29.75
C GLU A 282 54.74 80.57 29.51
N LEU A 283 53.57 80.50 28.88
CA LEU A 283 52.65 81.64 28.75
C LEU A 283 52.25 82.17 30.13
N PHE A 284 51.96 81.28 31.09
CA PHE A 284 51.67 81.67 32.47
C PHE A 284 52.86 82.36 33.14
N ARG A 285 54.09 81.84 32.99
CA ARG A 285 55.30 82.51 33.50
C ARG A 285 55.52 83.88 32.85
N TYR A 286 55.29 84.00 31.54
CA TYR A 286 55.43 85.26 30.81
C TYR A 286 54.41 86.32 31.27
N MET A 287 53.14 85.93 31.47
CA MET A 287 52.09 86.83 31.97
C MET A 287 52.36 87.32 33.41
N VAL A 288 53.01 86.50 34.24
CA VAL A 288 53.43 86.90 35.60
C VAL A 288 54.63 87.84 35.56
N ALA A 289 55.60 87.60 34.68
CA ALA A 289 56.83 88.41 34.58
C ALA A 289 56.61 89.83 34.01
N GLU A 290 55.68 89.97 33.05
CA GLU A 290 55.32 91.26 32.43
C GLU A 290 54.29 92.06 33.25
N GLY A 291 53.96 91.62 34.48
CA GLY A 291 53.07 92.35 35.39
C GLY A 291 51.58 92.36 35.00
N LEU A 292 51.16 91.46 34.11
CA LEU A 292 49.78 91.35 33.61
C LEU A 292 48.84 90.53 34.54
N VAL A 293 49.37 89.96 35.63
CA VAL A 293 48.58 89.21 36.64
C VAL A 293 48.82 89.81 38.02
N GLN A 294 47.82 90.51 38.59
CA GLN A 294 47.88 91.00 39.97
C GLN A 294 47.35 89.94 40.95
N ALA A 295 47.75 90.04 42.23
CA ALA A 295 47.45 89.03 43.26
C ALA A 295 45.94 88.73 43.48
N ALA A 296 45.04 89.57 42.97
CA ALA A 296 43.60 89.35 42.99
C ALA A 296 43.07 88.46 41.84
N ASP A 297 43.79 88.36 40.71
CA ASP A 297 43.35 87.62 39.52
C ASP A 297 43.75 86.13 39.53
N VAL A 298 44.68 85.76 40.41
CA VAL A 298 45.19 84.39 40.58
C VAL A 298 44.08 83.43 41.04
N GLU A 299 43.12 83.90 41.83
CA GLU A 299 42.04 83.05 42.35
C GLU A 299 40.99 82.72 41.27
N VAL A 300 40.74 83.63 40.32
CA VAL A 300 39.80 83.43 39.21
C VAL A 300 40.38 82.48 38.15
N LEU A 301 41.66 82.63 37.83
CA LEU A 301 42.37 81.71 36.93
C LEU A 301 42.56 80.32 37.55
N ARG A 302 42.74 80.23 38.89
CA ARG A 302 42.75 78.95 39.61
C ARG A 302 41.38 78.26 39.54
N ALA A 303 40.29 79.01 39.67
CA ALA A 303 38.94 78.45 39.52
C ALA A 303 38.66 77.97 38.08
N GLN A 304 39.12 78.70 37.05
CA GLN A 304 38.95 78.28 35.65
C GLN A 304 39.84 77.09 35.24
N THR A 305 41.07 77.01 35.75
CA THR A 305 41.97 75.87 35.50
C THR A 305 41.52 74.61 36.23
N VAL A 306 40.97 74.74 37.44
CA VAL A 306 40.30 73.62 38.14
C VAL A 306 39.03 73.19 37.40
N ALA A 307 38.22 74.13 36.89
CA ALA A 307 37.03 73.79 36.09
C ALA A 307 37.37 73.13 34.73
N GLN A 308 38.49 73.50 34.10
CA GLN A 308 39.00 72.82 32.88
C GLN A 308 39.57 71.42 33.17
N LEU A 309 40.18 71.21 34.34
CA LEU A 309 40.61 69.88 34.80
C LEU A 309 39.40 68.98 35.15
N GLU A 310 38.28 69.55 35.60
CA GLU A 310 37.04 68.81 35.86
C GLU A 310 36.22 68.50 34.60
N THR A 311 36.35 69.29 33.52
CA THR A 311 35.59 69.07 32.27
C THR A 311 36.34 68.29 31.19
N GLY A 312 37.56 67.81 31.49
CA GLY A 312 38.47 67.23 30.50
C GLY A 312 39.16 65.91 30.89
N TRP A 313 38.49 64.98 31.59
CA TRP A 313 39.01 63.59 31.72
C TRP A 313 37.90 62.57 32.10
N PRO A 314 37.55 61.60 31.24
CA PRO A 314 36.89 60.37 31.67
C PRO A 314 37.93 59.27 31.82
N GLY A 315 38.27 58.90 33.07
CA GLY A 315 39.09 57.73 33.32
C GLY A 315 39.97 57.79 34.56
N ALA A 316 39.38 57.95 35.74
CA ALA A 316 40.03 57.60 37.00
C ALA A 316 38.98 57.34 38.10
N GLN A 317 38.17 56.30 37.93
CA GLN A 317 37.56 55.60 39.06
C GLN A 317 38.23 54.22 39.14
N GLY A 318 39.25 54.13 39.99
CA GLY A 318 39.83 52.86 40.41
C GLY A 318 38.85 52.13 41.33
N GLY A 319 37.93 51.38 40.74
CA GLY A 319 37.18 50.33 41.42
C GLY A 319 38.03 49.06 41.43
N GLN A 320 38.53 48.68 42.61
CA GLN A 320 39.05 47.35 42.87
C GLN A 320 37.91 46.34 42.68
N ALA A 321 37.86 45.67 41.53
CA ALA A 321 37.10 44.43 41.37
C ALA A 321 37.97 43.30 41.90
N ALA A 322 37.65 42.84 43.11
CA ALA A 322 38.20 41.64 43.71
C ALA A 322 37.97 40.45 42.76
N LEU A 323 39.06 39.79 42.37
CA LEU A 323 39.01 38.44 41.80
C LEU A 323 38.55 37.50 42.91
N THR A 324 37.25 37.22 42.95
CA THR A 324 36.72 36.10 43.71
C THR A 324 37.09 34.82 42.98
N SER A 325 38.11 34.14 43.51
CA SER A 325 38.32 32.72 43.29
C SER A 325 37.08 31.96 43.77
N GLY A 326 36.26 31.53 42.81
CA GLY A 326 35.10 30.67 43.01
C GLY A 326 35.11 29.61 41.93
N SER A 327 35.56 28.43 42.33
CA SER A 327 35.37 27.13 41.72
C SER A 327 34.01 26.98 41.03
N ASP A 328 34.00 26.66 39.73
CA ASP A 328 33.02 25.76 39.14
C ASP A 328 33.47 25.31 37.73
N TRP A 329 34.30 24.27 37.70
CA TRP A 329 34.59 23.49 36.48
C TRP A 329 34.57 21.97 36.76
N ASP A 330 33.97 21.56 37.88
CA ASP A 330 33.68 20.15 38.19
C ASP A 330 32.16 20.01 38.37
N GLU A 331 31.45 19.86 37.25
CA GLU A 331 30.14 19.21 37.28
C GLU A 331 30.18 17.99 36.36
N ASP A 332 30.18 16.83 37.02
CA ASP A 332 30.26 15.50 36.45
C ASP A 332 29.16 15.26 35.40
N LEU A 333 29.60 14.81 34.23
CA LEU A 333 28.74 14.20 33.21
C LEU A 333 27.93 13.06 33.83
N PRO A 334 26.61 12.95 33.58
CA PRO A 334 25.81 11.86 34.12
C PRO A 334 26.33 10.50 33.62
N HIS A 335 26.90 9.72 34.53
CA HIS A 335 27.25 8.33 34.32
C HIS A 335 25.96 7.50 34.17
N ALA A 336 25.60 7.15 32.95
CA ALA A 336 24.59 6.14 32.70
C ALA A 336 25.14 4.77 33.09
N ASN A 337 24.70 4.25 34.23
CA ASN A 337 24.85 2.84 34.62
C ASN A 337 24.15 1.96 33.57
N ALA A 338 24.91 1.44 32.60
CA ALA A 338 24.49 0.36 31.72
C ALA A 338 24.80 -0.98 32.40
N PRO A 339 23.82 -1.85 32.70
CA PRO A 339 24.14 -3.22 33.06
C PRO A 339 24.72 -3.93 31.84
N ALA A 340 25.84 -4.61 32.06
CA ALA A 340 26.55 -5.41 31.06
C ALA A 340 25.57 -6.33 30.29
N GLY A 341 25.40 -6.01 29.00
CA GLY A 341 24.65 -6.82 28.06
C GLY A 341 25.28 -8.20 27.93
N ARG A 342 24.71 -9.17 28.65
CA ARG A 342 24.92 -10.59 28.40
C ARG A 342 24.52 -10.84 26.94
N VAL A 343 25.51 -11.12 26.09
CA VAL A 343 25.29 -11.60 24.72
C VAL A 343 24.66 -12.99 24.84
N ILE A 344 23.34 -13.04 25.01
CA ILE A 344 22.56 -14.21 24.68
C ILE A 344 22.57 -14.24 23.16
N ARG A 345 23.42 -15.11 22.59
CA ARG A 345 23.19 -15.63 21.25
C ARG A 345 21.82 -16.31 21.29
N SER A 346 20.79 -15.56 20.94
CA SER A 346 19.46 -16.10 20.72
C SER A 346 19.54 -16.94 19.46
N THR A 347 19.72 -18.24 19.63
CA THR A 347 19.31 -19.23 18.63
C THR A 347 17.78 -19.35 18.64
N ALA A 348 17.07 -18.22 18.55
CA ALA A 348 15.64 -18.23 18.28
C ALA A 348 15.48 -18.50 16.78
N GLN A 349 15.31 -19.78 16.47
CA GLN A 349 14.57 -20.19 15.28
C GLN A 349 13.28 -19.34 15.20
N PRO A 350 12.87 -18.88 14.00
CA PRO A 350 11.66 -18.07 13.87
C PRO A 350 10.45 -18.83 14.42
N SER A 351 9.91 -18.34 15.54
CA SER A 351 8.81 -18.90 16.32
C SER A 351 7.43 -18.78 15.65
N GLY A 352 7.38 -18.37 14.37
CA GLY A 352 6.14 -18.11 13.63
C GLY A 352 5.40 -19.37 13.17
N ALA A 353 6.04 -20.55 13.27
CA ALA A 353 5.40 -21.81 12.95
C ALA A 353 4.23 -22.08 13.92
N GLY A 354 3.00 -21.96 13.43
CA GLY A 354 1.78 -22.22 14.21
C GLY A 354 1.03 -20.98 14.72
N GLN A 355 1.36 -19.76 14.26
CA GLN A 355 0.56 -18.57 14.56
C GLN A 355 -0.25 -18.10 13.35
N ALA A 356 -1.38 -17.44 13.60
CA ALA A 356 -2.18 -16.79 12.57
C ALA A 356 -2.62 -15.39 13.01
N LEU A 357 -2.39 -14.40 12.15
CA LEU A 357 -2.78 -13.01 12.34
C LEU A 357 -3.88 -12.65 11.30
N PRO A 358 -5.16 -12.66 11.69
CA PRO A 358 -6.26 -12.27 10.80
C PRO A 358 -6.32 -10.75 10.65
N VAL A 359 -6.21 -10.28 9.41
CA VAL A 359 -6.32 -8.86 9.05
C VAL A 359 -7.41 -8.68 7.99
N TYR A 360 -8.27 -7.69 8.19
CA TYR A 360 -9.33 -7.33 7.25
C TYR A 360 -9.07 -5.92 6.73
N LEU A 361 -8.94 -5.77 5.41
CA LEU A 361 -8.87 -4.46 4.75
C LEU A 361 -10.24 -4.13 4.21
N VAL A 362 -10.84 -3.04 4.67
CA VAL A 362 -12.20 -2.65 4.32
C VAL A 362 -12.15 -1.29 3.60
N TRP A 363 -12.66 -1.27 2.37
CA TRP A 363 -12.63 -0.13 1.47
C TRP A 363 -14.03 0.40 1.17
N ASP A 364 -14.18 1.72 1.20
CA ASP A 364 -15.42 2.41 0.88
C ASP A 364 -15.63 2.53 -0.64
N GLU A 365 -16.57 1.76 -1.17
CA GLU A 365 -16.95 1.75 -2.59
C GLU A 365 -18.07 2.76 -2.91
N SER A 366 -18.58 3.48 -1.92
CA SER A 366 -19.62 4.48 -2.13
C SER A 366 -19.07 5.79 -2.68
N PHE A 367 -17.79 6.09 -2.42
CA PHE A 367 -17.17 7.36 -2.78
C PHE A 367 -17.02 7.52 -4.30
N ARG A 368 -17.57 8.63 -4.81
CA ARG A 368 -17.61 8.95 -6.24
C ARG A 368 -16.57 10.02 -6.56
N HIS A 369 -15.35 9.58 -6.84
CA HIS A 369 -14.29 10.44 -7.33
C HIS A 369 -13.47 9.70 -8.38
N ASP A 370 -13.14 10.39 -9.46
CA ASP A 370 -12.34 9.82 -10.54
C ASP A 370 -10.96 9.38 -10.03
N GLY A 371 -10.51 8.22 -10.49
CA GLY A 371 -9.23 7.62 -10.12
C GLY A 371 -9.16 7.01 -8.71
N TYR A 372 -10.14 7.23 -7.82
CA TYR A 372 -10.12 6.67 -6.46
C TYR A 372 -10.10 5.14 -6.47
N LEU A 373 -11.11 4.50 -7.08
CA LEU A 373 -11.21 3.03 -7.10
C LEU A 373 -10.06 2.39 -7.87
N SER A 374 -9.59 3.03 -8.95
CA SER A 374 -8.42 2.56 -9.69
C SER A 374 -7.14 2.61 -8.85
N ALA A 375 -6.96 3.67 -8.04
CA ALA A 375 -5.85 3.75 -7.09
C ALA A 375 -5.95 2.68 -5.99
N VAL A 376 -7.17 2.34 -5.55
CA VAL A 376 -7.39 1.24 -4.62
C VAL A 376 -7.06 -0.12 -5.26
N ASP A 377 -7.55 -0.40 -6.47
CA ASP A 377 -7.28 -1.65 -7.20
C ASP A 377 -5.76 -1.87 -7.39
N GLU A 378 -5.07 -0.88 -7.94
CA GLU A 378 -3.62 -0.93 -8.17
C GLU A 378 -2.86 -1.03 -6.86
N GLY A 379 -3.27 -0.24 -5.89
CA GLY A 379 -2.62 -0.10 -4.62
C GLY A 379 -2.70 -1.34 -3.73
N VAL A 380 -3.88 -1.98 -3.66
CA VAL A 380 -4.06 -3.25 -2.94
C VAL A 380 -3.26 -4.36 -3.62
N ARG A 381 -3.23 -4.41 -4.96
CA ARG A 381 -2.40 -5.38 -5.69
C ARG A 381 -0.92 -5.21 -5.36
N GLY A 382 -0.43 -3.97 -5.38
CA GLY A 382 0.95 -3.67 -4.99
C GLY A 382 1.26 -4.00 -3.53
N LEU A 383 0.32 -3.75 -2.60
CA LEU A 383 0.46 -4.12 -1.19
C LEU A 383 0.62 -5.64 -1.03
N MET A 384 -0.21 -6.44 -1.71
CA MET A 384 -0.13 -7.90 -1.67
C MET A 384 1.23 -8.41 -2.16
N GLU A 385 1.71 -7.86 -3.28
CA GLU A 385 3.01 -8.22 -3.81
C GLU A 385 4.13 -7.91 -2.81
N ARG A 386 4.14 -6.71 -2.21
CA ARG A 386 5.17 -6.31 -1.25
C ARG A 386 5.13 -7.14 0.03
N LEU A 387 3.94 -7.42 0.59
CA LEU A 387 3.79 -8.30 1.75
C LEU A 387 4.22 -9.73 1.46
N SER A 388 4.02 -10.23 0.23
CA SER A 388 4.43 -11.59 -0.17
C SER A 388 5.95 -11.78 -0.24
N ARG A 389 6.72 -10.71 -0.42
CA ARG A 389 8.20 -10.77 -0.50
C ARG A 389 8.85 -11.13 0.85
N SER A 390 8.15 -10.90 1.96
CA SER A 390 8.61 -11.29 3.29
C SER A 390 8.01 -12.65 3.67
N SER A 391 8.82 -13.71 3.59
CA SER A 391 8.42 -15.07 3.99
C SER A 391 8.01 -15.13 5.47
N THR A 392 8.68 -14.36 6.32
CA THR A 392 8.38 -14.25 7.75
C THR A 392 6.99 -13.67 7.99
N VAL A 393 6.64 -12.55 7.35
CA VAL A 393 5.31 -11.91 7.48
C VAL A 393 4.21 -12.78 6.85
N SER A 394 4.43 -13.28 5.63
CA SER A 394 3.44 -14.08 4.91
C SER A 394 3.13 -15.42 5.60
N SER A 395 4.06 -15.98 6.37
CA SER A 395 3.82 -17.22 7.14
C SER A 395 2.68 -17.09 8.17
N VAL A 396 2.61 -15.96 8.87
CA VAL A 396 1.64 -15.72 9.95
C VAL A 396 0.42 -14.93 9.49
N LEU A 397 0.57 -14.07 8.47
CA LEU A 397 -0.50 -13.20 8.01
C LEU A 397 -1.61 -13.98 7.31
N ARG A 398 -2.86 -13.71 7.68
CA ARG A 398 -4.07 -14.11 6.96
C ARG A 398 -4.83 -12.84 6.63
N LEU A 399 -5.05 -12.59 5.35
CA LEU A 399 -5.61 -11.32 4.87
C LEU A 399 -6.93 -11.54 4.15
N ALA A 400 -7.93 -10.74 4.48
CA ALA A 400 -9.19 -10.61 3.75
C ALA A 400 -9.36 -9.18 3.26
N VAL A 401 -9.99 -9.01 2.09
CA VAL A 401 -10.27 -7.69 1.51
C VAL A 401 -11.77 -7.59 1.27
N LEU A 402 -12.37 -6.52 1.77
CA LEU A 402 -13.80 -6.24 1.72
C LEU A 402 -14.00 -4.87 1.07
N GLY A 403 -15.03 -4.77 0.24
CA GLY A 403 -15.58 -3.50 -0.22
C GLY A 403 -16.95 -3.28 0.39
N PHE A 404 -17.26 -2.06 0.82
CA PHE A 404 -18.60 -1.75 1.34
C PHE A 404 -19.18 -0.50 0.66
N ALA A 405 -20.47 -0.56 0.42
CA ALA A 405 -21.28 0.53 -0.08
C ALA A 405 -22.69 0.34 0.49
N ALA A 406 -23.70 0.15 -0.37
CA ALA A 406 -25.03 -0.27 0.09
C ALA A 406 -25.02 -1.69 0.68
N GLU A 407 -24.17 -2.55 0.13
CA GLU A 407 -23.91 -3.91 0.60
C GLU A 407 -22.41 -4.10 0.83
N THR A 408 -22.05 -5.14 1.59
CA THR A 408 -20.65 -5.53 1.82
C THR A 408 -20.31 -6.73 0.95
N VAL A 409 -19.25 -6.59 0.15
CA VAL A 409 -18.78 -7.60 -0.80
C VAL A 409 -17.38 -8.07 -0.38
N VAL A 410 -17.21 -9.39 -0.26
CA VAL A 410 -15.90 -10.00 -0.06
C VAL A 410 -15.14 -9.93 -1.38
N ARG A 411 -14.19 -9.01 -1.47
CA ARG A 411 -13.32 -8.88 -2.65
C ARG A 411 -12.26 -9.94 -2.66
N MET A 412 -11.72 -10.30 -1.49
CA MET A 412 -10.79 -11.40 -1.28
C MET A 412 -11.16 -12.15 0.01
N PRO A 413 -11.45 -13.45 -0.06
CA PRO A 413 -11.66 -14.24 1.15
C PRO A 413 -10.36 -14.32 1.96
N MET A 414 -10.47 -14.66 3.24
CA MET A 414 -9.33 -14.84 4.13
C MET A 414 -8.33 -15.85 3.55
N THR A 415 -7.16 -15.37 3.16
CA THR A 415 -6.15 -16.17 2.46
C THR A 415 -4.75 -15.86 2.98
N THR A 416 -3.84 -16.81 2.78
CA THR A 416 -2.41 -16.59 3.01
C THR A 416 -1.85 -15.75 1.86
N VAL A 417 -1.16 -14.67 2.20
CA VAL A 417 -0.54 -13.78 1.20
C VAL A 417 0.57 -14.55 0.47
N SER A 418 0.43 -14.70 -0.85
CA SER A 418 1.42 -15.35 -1.71
C SER A 418 1.59 -14.54 -3.00
N GLY A 419 2.77 -14.64 -3.62
CA GLY A 419 3.18 -13.78 -4.75
C GLY A 419 2.42 -14.01 -6.07
N GLY A 420 1.34 -14.77 -6.09
CA GLY A 420 0.55 -15.03 -7.29
C GLY A 420 -0.93 -15.20 -6.99
N GLY A 421 -1.77 -14.43 -7.69
CA GLY A 421 -3.09 -14.92 -8.08
C GLY A 421 -4.32 -14.19 -7.54
N PHE A 422 -4.21 -13.11 -6.77
CA PHE A 422 -5.40 -12.38 -6.32
C PHE A 422 -5.31 -10.87 -6.59
N SER A 423 -6.12 -10.39 -7.53
CA SER A 423 -6.35 -8.96 -7.78
C SER A 423 -7.80 -8.66 -7.42
N PRO A 424 -8.08 -8.07 -6.24
CA PRO A 424 -9.43 -7.59 -5.96
C PRO A 424 -9.80 -6.55 -7.03
N ARG A 425 -11.06 -6.55 -7.47
CA ARG A 425 -11.64 -5.49 -8.30
C ARG A 425 -12.72 -4.80 -7.49
N PHE A 426 -12.51 -3.52 -7.20
CA PHE A 426 -13.49 -2.66 -6.56
C PHE A 426 -14.40 -2.03 -7.62
N ALA A 427 -15.66 -1.80 -7.28
CA ALA A 427 -16.63 -1.21 -8.18
C ALA A 427 -17.44 -0.15 -7.43
N ALA A 428 -17.86 0.89 -8.12
CA ALA A 428 -18.66 1.95 -7.52
C ALA A 428 -20.02 1.36 -7.07
N GLY A 429 -20.30 1.38 -5.76
CA GLY A 429 -21.50 0.81 -5.14
C GLY A 429 -22.51 1.88 -4.69
N GLY A 430 -23.64 1.49 -4.08
CA GLY A 430 -24.61 2.46 -3.53
C GLY A 430 -24.07 3.32 -2.37
N PRO A 431 -24.93 4.02 -1.60
CA PRO A 431 -24.49 4.85 -0.48
C PRO A 431 -23.82 4.03 0.63
N ALA A 432 -22.85 4.60 1.37
CA ALA A 432 -22.17 3.94 2.48
C ALA A 432 -23.13 3.55 3.61
N ARG A 433 -23.37 2.25 3.79
CA ARG A 433 -24.15 1.69 4.90
C ARG A 433 -23.26 0.87 5.84
N LEU A 434 -22.87 1.46 6.95
CA LEU A 434 -21.96 0.83 7.91
C LEU A 434 -22.62 -0.25 8.75
N ALA A 435 -23.94 -0.19 8.97
CA ALA A 435 -24.66 -1.23 9.70
C ALA A 435 -24.50 -2.57 8.98
N ARG A 436 -24.61 -2.57 7.64
CA ARG A 436 -24.39 -3.76 6.80
C ARG A 436 -22.97 -4.28 6.87
N LEU A 437 -21.97 -3.39 6.88
CA LEU A 437 -20.58 -3.77 7.08
C LEU A 437 -20.37 -4.47 8.42
N PHE A 438 -20.82 -3.88 9.53
CA PHE A 438 -20.60 -4.44 10.85
C PHE A 438 -21.38 -5.74 11.07
N GLU A 439 -22.60 -5.85 10.53
CA GLU A 439 -23.37 -7.11 10.50
C GLU A 439 -22.70 -8.20 9.66
N HIS A 440 -22.05 -7.82 8.57
CA HIS A 440 -21.25 -8.75 7.76
C HIS A 440 -20.03 -9.22 8.55
N LEU A 441 -19.27 -8.32 9.17
CA LEU A 441 -18.09 -8.66 9.98
C LEU A 441 -18.43 -9.55 11.19
N LEU A 442 -19.57 -9.31 11.85
CA LEU A 442 -20.06 -10.14 12.96
C LEU A 442 -20.24 -11.62 12.56
N ARG A 443 -20.64 -11.90 11.32
CA ARG A 443 -20.76 -13.26 10.78
C ARG A 443 -19.45 -13.78 10.21
N ARG A 444 -18.73 -12.94 9.46
CA ARG A 444 -17.54 -13.32 8.71
C ARG A 444 -16.34 -13.63 9.60
N ILE A 445 -16.12 -12.85 10.65
CA ILE A 445 -14.95 -13.05 11.52
C ILE A 445 -14.95 -14.45 12.17
N PRO A 446 -16.06 -14.94 12.76
CA PRO A 446 -16.13 -16.33 13.24
C PRO A 446 -15.87 -17.36 12.13
N GLU A 447 -16.50 -17.20 10.95
CA GLU A 447 -16.35 -18.11 9.81
C GLU A 447 -14.89 -18.23 9.34
N ASP A 448 -14.11 -17.15 9.43
CA ASP A 448 -12.69 -17.14 9.05
C ASP A 448 -11.76 -17.59 10.19
N VAL A 449 -12.08 -17.24 11.45
CA VAL A 449 -11.21 -17.50 12.61
C VAL A 449 -11.35 -18.91 13.17
N ASP A 450 -12.58 -19.47 13.19
CA ASP A 450 -12.83 -20.81 13.73
C ASP A 450 -12.03 -21.90 12.98
N PRO A 451 -11.96 -21.93 11.63
CA PRO A 451 -11.14 -22.88 10.91
C PRO A 451 -9.64 -22.73 11.19
N LEU A 452 -9.15 -21.49 11.36
CA LEU A 452 -7.74 -21.24 11.71
C LEU A 452 -7.41 -21.82 13.09
N LYS A 453 -8.31 -21.69 14.06
CA LYS A 453 -8.15 -22.29 15.40
C LYS A 453 -8.24 -23.81 15.37
N ALA A 454 -9.12 -24.37 14.53
CA ALA A 454 -9.26 -25.82 14.37
C ALA A 454 -8.03 -26.46 13.72
N GLY A 455 -7.24 -25.70 12.95
CA GLY A 455 -5.96 -26.14 12.37
C GLY A 455 -4.76 -26.02 13.31
N ASP A 456 -4.98 -26.03 14.64
CA ASP A 456 -3.96 -25.90 15.69
C ASP A 456 -3.10 -24.62 15.62
N LEU A 457 -3.61 -23.55 14.97
CA LEU A 457 -2.94 -22.25 14.95
C LEU A 457 -3.32 -21.44 16.19
N LYS A 458 -2.32 -20.82 16.83
CA LYS A 458 -2.54 -19.75 17.79
C LYS A 458 -3.01 -18.51 17.02
N VAL A 459 -4.33 -18.27 17.04
CA VAL A 459 -4.94 -17.15 16.32
C VAL A 459 -4.98 -15.89 17.17
N ASN A 460 -4.39 -14.82 16.65
CA ASN A 460 -4.35 -13.51 17.27
C ASN A 460 -5.68 -12.77 17.11
N ARG A 461 -5.87 -11.72 17.91
CA ARG A 461 -7.07 -10.89 17.80
C ARG A 461 -7.15 -10.30 16.39
N PRO A 462 -8.30 -10.43 15.70
CA PRO A 462 -8.48 -9.83 14.39
C PRO A 462 -8.26 -8.32 14.39
N THR A 463 -7.64 -7.79 13.33
CA THR A 463 -7.51 -6.35 13.11
C THR A 463 -8.25 -5.95 11.85
N VAL A 464 -9.10 -4.94 11.95
CA VAL A 464 -9.87 -4.36 10.84
C VAL A 464 -9.29 -2.98 10.54
N TYR A 465 -8.76 -2.81 9.34
CA TYR A 465 -8.38 -1.52 8.80
C TYR A 465 -9.51 -1.03 7.88
N LEU A 466 -10.19 0.03 8.29
CA LEU A 466 -11.30 0.63 7.57
C LEU A 466 -10.86 1.96 6.95
N LEU A 467 -11.06 2.11 5.64
CA LEU A 467 -11.00 3.39 4.96
C LEU A 467 -12.42 3.83 4.61
N THR A 468 -12.85 4.96 5.17
CA THR A 468 -14.10 5.64 4.82
C THR A 468 -13.77 6.90 4.02
N ALA A 469 -14.48 7.11 2.92
CA ALA A 469 -14.28 8.25 2.04
C ALA A 469 -15.55 9.09 1.87
N ALA A 470 -16.72 8.54 2.24
CA ALA A 470 -18.00 9.25 2.31
C ALA A 470 -18.64 9.15 3.70
N PRO A 471 -19.50 10.11 4.10
CA PRO A 471 -20.34 9.96 5.27
C PRO A 471 -21.31 8.78 5.12
N ALA A 472 -21.65 8.15 6.24
CA ALA A 472 -22.61 7.05 6.25
C ALA A 472 -24.05 7.57 6.19
N VAL A 473 -24.94 6.84 5.51
CA VAL A 473 -26.37 7.22 5.41
C VAL A 473 -27.24 6.62 6.51
N ASP A 474 -26.68 5.74 7.33
CA ASP A 474 -27.38 4.93 8.35
C ASP A 474 -26.91 5.25 9.78
N ASP A 475 -26.71 6.54 10.07
CA ASP A 475 -26.11 7.06 11.31
C ASP A 475 -26.79 6.65 12.61
N ASP A 476 -28.08 6.30 12.53
CA ASP A 476 -28.88 5.83 13.66
C ASP A 476 -28.79 4.30 13.87
N GLU A 477 -28.41 3.54 12.84
CA GLU A 477 -28.44 2.07 12.86
C GLU A 477 -27.06 1.48 13.17
N TRP A 478 -26.01 1.98 12.52
CA TRP A 478 -24.67 1.38 12.60
C TRP A 478 -24.04 1.43 14.00
N PRO A 479 -24.30 2.40 14.90
CA PRO A 479 -23.70 2.41 16.24
C PRO A 479 -24.10 1.21 17.11
N ALA A 480 -25.31 0.67 16.90
CA ALA A 480 -25.72 -0.56 17.59
C ALA A 480 -24.97 -1.77 17.04
N ALA A 481 -24.80 -1.86 15.72
CA ALA A 481 -24.05 -2.94 15.09
C ALA A 481 -22.56 -2.91 15.45
N LEU A 482 -21.94 -1.72 15.48
CA LEU A 482 -20.55 -1.54 15.92
C LEU A 482 -20.36 -1.97 17.38
N ARG A 483 -21.26 -1.56 18.28
CA ARG A 483 -21.19 -1.98 19.70
C ARG A 483 -21.14 -3.49 19.82
N ARG A 484 -22.05 -4.22 19.14
CA ARG A 484 -22.04 -5.69 19.12
C ARG A 484 -20.73 -6.27 18.59
N LEU A 485 -20.14 -5.66 17.56
CA LEU A 485 -18.87 -6.09 16.96
C LEU A 485 -17.69 -5.90 17.93
N THR A 486 -17.68 -4.82 18.71
CA THR A 486 -16.56 -4.47 19.62
C THR A 486 -16.75 -4.97 21.06
N ASP A 487 -17.93 -5.45 21.41
CA ASP A 487 -18.27 -5.94 22.75
C ASP A 487 -17.58 -7.27 23.04
N LYS A 488 -16.43 -7.21 23.73
CA LYS A 488 -15.59 -8.38 24.04
C LYS A 488 -16.33 -9.48 24.83
N PRO A 489 -17.14 -9.16 25.87
CA PRO A 489 -17.99 -10.13 26.56
C PRO A 489 -18.91 -10.92 25.63
N THR A 490 -19.61 -10.25 24.72
CA THR A 490 -20.63 -10.88 23.87
C THR A 490 -20.04 -11.48 22.59
N PHE A 491 -18.96 -10.89 22.08
CA PHE A 491 -18.30 -11.32 20.86
C PHE A 491 -16.82 -11.61 21.12
N LYS A 492 -16.51 -12.89 21.34
CA LYS A 492 -15.14 -13.39 21.63
C LYS A 492 -14.07 -12.95 20.62
N TYR A 493 -14.48 -12.65 19.39
CA TYR A 493 -13.60 -12.23 18.29
C TYR A 493 -13.57 -10.72 18.04
N ALA A 494 -14.04 -9.92 18.99
CA ALA A 494 -14.06 -8.46 18.90
C ALA A 494 -12.75 -7.91 18.31
N PRO A 495 -12.79 -7.33 17.09
CA PRO A 495 -11.59 -6.89 16.41
C PRO A 495 -11.05 -5.60 17.01
N VAL A 496 -9.77 -5.33 16.75
CA VAL A 496 -9.24 -3.96 16.85
C VAL A 496 -9.56 -3.25 15.54
N VAL A 497 -10.26 -2.13 15.61
CA VAL A 497 -10.66 -1.33 14.44
C VAL A 497 -9.79 -0.08 14.35
N VAL A 498 -9.10 0.06 13.22
CA VAL A 498 -8.31 1.22 12.82
C VAL A 498 -9.05 1.90 11.68
N ALA A 499 -9.45 3.16 11.88
CA ALA A 499 -10.29 3.87 10.93
C ALA A 499 -9.57 5.09 10.33
N CYS A 500 -9.57 5.18 9.01
CA CYS A 500 -9.00 6.28 8.25
C CYS A 500 -10.10 6.95 7.41
N ALA A 501 -10.13 8.27 7.41
CA ALA A 501 -11.07 9.10 6.66
C ALA A 501 -10.38 9.84 5.51
N LEU A 502 -10.99 9.94 4.33
CA LEU A 502 -10.45 10.71 3.19
C LEU A 502 -11.16 12.03 2.90
N GLY A 503 -12.49 12.09 3.11
CA GLY A 503 -13.33 13.21 2.70
C GLY A 503 -13.81 14.07 3.87
N GLU A 504 -14.16 15.33 3.58
CA GLU A 504 -14.90 16.18 4.51
C GLU A 504 -16.21 15.49 4.94
N GLY A 505 -16.48 15.47 6.25
CA GLY A 505 -17.63 14.77 6.83
C GLY A 505 -17.39 13.32 7.28
N SER A 506 -16.32 12.65 6.81
CA SER A 506 -15.99 11.27 7.24
C SER A 506 -15.04 11.20 8.47
N ALA A 507 -14.47 12.32 8.90
CA ALA A 507 -13.55 12.37 10.04
C ALA A 507 -14.21 12.01 11.38
N GLN A 508 -15.42 12.52 11.65
CA GLN A 508 -16.19 12.19 12.86
C GLN A 508 -16.60 10.71 12.87
N LEU A 509 -16.90 10.17 11.69
CA LEU A 509 -17.20 8.76 11.51
C LEU A 509 -15.99 7.89 11.91
N ALA A 510 -14.80 8.19 11.39
CA ALA A 510 -13.59 7.44 11.74
C ALA A 510 -13.30 7.45 13.25
N GLN A 511 -13.54 8.57 13.94
CA GLN A 511 -13.39 8.65 15.40
C GLN A 511 -14.34 7.74 16.17
N ARG A 512 -15.62 7.71 15.75
CA ARG A 512 -16.65 6.91 16.41
C ARG A 512 -16.50 5.41 16.12
N VAL A 513 -15.88 5.06 14.99
CA VAL A 513 -15.69 3.67 14.54
C VAL A 513 -14.39 3.04 15.08
N ALA A 514 -13.32 3.83 15.22
CA ALA A 514 -12.05 3.32 15.74
C ALA A 514 -12.19 2.77 17.17
N SER A 515 -11.50 1.67 17.48
CA SER A 515 -11.54 1.07 18.83
C SER A 515 -10.91 1.96 19.90
N THR A 516 -10.05 2.88 19.52
CA THR A 516 -9.41 3.86 20.40
C THR A 516 -9.18 5.15 19.60
N PRO A 517 -9.28 6.34 20.22
CA PRO A 517 -9.02 7.62 19.52
C PRO A 517 -7.64 7.72 18.87
N ALA A 518 -6.65 6.96 19.35
CA ALA A 518 -5.32 6.85 18.75
C ALA A 518 -5.32 6.15 17.37
N TYR A 519 -6.36 5.38 17.04
CA TYR A 519 -6.49 4.62 15.80
C TYR A 519 -7.45 5.26 14.80
N ALA A 520 -7.80 6.54 15.01
CA ALA A 520 -8.63 7.33 14.13
C ALA A 520 -7.78 8.38 13.41
N PHE A 521 -7.72 8.30 12.09
CA PHE A 521 -6.95 9.20 11.24
C PHE A 521 -7.82 9.84 10.17
N THR A 522 -7.50 11.06 9.76
CA THR A 522 -8.18 11.77 8.67
C THR A 522 -7.17 12.37 7.71
N ALA A 523 -7.39 12.24 6.40
CA ALA A 523 -6.54 12.88 5.40
C ALA A 523 -6.57 14.40 5.61
N ARG A 524 -5.45 15.06 5.33
CA ARG A 524 -5.39 16.53 5.35
C ARG A 524 -6.34 17.11 4.30
N PRO A 525 -7.01 18.24 4.60
CA PRO A 525 -7.77 18.97 3.59
C PRO A 525 -6.89 19.28 2.37
N GLY A 526 -7.46 19.14 1.17
CA GLY A 526 -6.77 19.42 -0.10
C GLY A 526 -5.89 18.28 -0.64
N LEU A 527 -5.76 17.15 0.05
CA LEU A 527 -5.04 15.99 -0.48
C LEU A 527 -5.90 15.28 -1.56
N ALA A 528 -5.33 15.05 -2.74
CA ALA A 528 -6.04 14.36 -3.82
C ALA A 528 -6.40 12.92 -3.40
N PRO A 529 -7.62 12.41 -3.69
CA PRO A 529 -8.05 11.09 -3.22
C PRO A 529 -7.14 9.93 -3.62
N ALA A 530 -6.63 9.93 -4.85
CA ALA A 530 -5.69 8.90 -5.32
C ALA A 530 -4.38 8.92 -4.52
N GLU A 531 -3.84 10.12 -4.24
CA GLU A 531 -2.65 10.28 -3.42
C GLU A 531 -2.88 9.85 -1.97
N ALA A 532 -4.05 10.18 -1.41
CA ALA A 532 -4.42 9.78 -0.06
C ALA A 532 -4.53 8.25 0.07
N VAL A 533 -5.06 7.57 -0.95
CA VAL A 533 -5.06 6.10 -1.04
C VAL A 533 -3.63 5.55 -1.08
N SER A 534 -2.74 6.11 -1.91
CA SER A 534 -1.33 5.69 -1.97
C SER A 534 -0.62 5.82 -0.62
N ARG A 535 -0.83 6.94 0.09
CA ARG A 535 -0.26 7.18 1.43
C ARG A 535 -0.84 6.22 2.48
N TYR A 536 -2.15 5.97 2.42
CA TYR A 536 -2.81 4.99 3.28
C TYR A 536 -2.28 3.56 3.06
N LEU A 537 -2.02 3.15 1.82
CA LEU A 537 -1.44 1.84 1.51
C LEU A 537 0.00 1.69 2.01
N ALA A 538 0.82 2.74 1.88
CA ALA A 538 2.16 2.75 2.45
C ALA A 538 2.12 2.62 3.98
N PHE A 539 1.13 3.23 4.62
CA PHE A 539 0.85 3.00 6.04
C PHE A 539 0.43 1.56 6.33
N LEU A 540 -0.52 0.99 5.57
CA LEU A 540 -1.00 -0.38 5.77
C LEU A 540 0.16 -1.38 5.70
N GLU A 541 1.05 -1.23 4.73
CA GLU A 541 2.24 -2.08 4.60
C GLU A 541 3.11 -2.03 5.85
N LYS A 542 3.46 -0.82 6.31
CA LYS A 542 4.27 -0.62 7.52
C LYS A 542 3.57 -1.18 8.76
N ALA A 543 2.28 -0.85 8.95
CA ALA A 543 1.50 -1.26 10.12
C ALA A 543 1.29 -2.77 10.19
N ILE A 544 0.94 -3.42 9.07
CA ILE A 544 0.75 -4.87 9.00
C ILE A 544 2.09 -5.58 9.21
N THR A 545 3.17 -5.08 8.62
CA THR A 545 4.51 -5.65 8.80
C THR A 545 4.95 -5.55 10.26
N GLN A 546 4.79 -4.39 10.89
CA GLN A 546 5.10 -4.20 12.31
C GLN A 546 4.25 -5.09 13.21
N LEU A 547 2.95 -5.19 12.92
CA LEU A 547 2.04 -6.07 13.66
C LEU A 547 2.45 -7.54 13.53
N ALA A 548 2.76 -8.01 12.32
CA ALA A 548 3.20 -9.39 12.10
C ALA A 548 4.53 -9.67 12.82
N LEU A 549 5.51 -8.76 12.73
CA LEU A 549 6.80 -8.91 13.40
C LEU A 549 6.67 -8.84 14.93
N SER A 550 5.84 -7.96 15.49
CA SER A 550 5.61 -7.89 16.93
C SER A 550 5.01 -9.20 17.45
N GLN A 551 4.10 -9.82 16.70
CA GLN A 551 3.54 -11.13 17.05
C GLN A 551 4.58 -12.24 17.01
N ILE A 552 5.40 -12.29 15.95
CA ILE A 552 6.46 -13.30 15.83
C ILE A 552 7.47 -13.17 16.99
N ASN A 553 7.76 -11.94 17.41
CA ASN A 553 8.68 -11.64 18.50
C ASN A 553 8.02 -11.70 19.89
N GLY A 554 6.72 -12.02 19.99
CA GLY A 554 5.98 -12.11 21.26
C GLY A 554 5.80 -10.78 22.00
N SER A 555 5.92 -9.65 21.30
CA SER A 555 5.75 -8.31 21.86
C SER A 555 4.27 -7.89 21.81
N SER A 556 3.72 -7.45 22.94
CA SER A 556 2.32 -7.04 23.06
C SER A 556 2.06 -5.58 22.67
N ASN A 557 3.11 -4.75 22.56
CA ASN A 557 2.94 -3.33 22.24
C ASN A 557 3.13 -3.10 20.73
N THR A 558 2.07 -2.71 20.04
CA THR A 558 2.13 -2.24 18.65
C THR A 558 1.49 -0.86 18.61
N ASP A 559 2.32 0.17 18.72
CA ASP A 559 1.87 1.55 18.48
C ASP A 559 1.64 1.73 16.99
N ILE A 560 0.38 1.98 16.62
CA ILE A 560 0.00 2.22 15.23
C ILE A 560 0.44 3.64 14.88
N VAL A 561 1.48 3.74 14.06
CA VAL A 561 2.02 5.02 13.60
C VAL A 561 1.07 5.65 12.58
N ARG A 562 0.75 6.92 12.76
CA ARG A 562 -0.13 7.70 11.86
C ARG A 562 0.34 7.63 10.39
N PRO A 563 -0.59 7.51 9.41
CA PRO A 563 -0.25 7.63 7.99
C PRO A 563 0.30 9.01 7.59
N ASP A 564 1.26 9.04 6.66
CA ASP A 564 1.79 10.30 6.12
C ASP A 564 0.69 11.10 5.41
N GLY A 565 0.60 12.42 5.66
CA GLY A 565 -0.48 13.25 5.13
C GLY A 565 -1.83 13.12 5.82
N PHE A 566 -1.93 12.29 6.87
CA PHE A 566 -3.11 12.21 7.72
C PHE A 566 -2.87 13.01 9.02
N LEU A 567 -3.95 13.45 9.64
CA LEU A 567 -4.01 14.02 10.97
C LEU A 567 -4.70 13.02 11.89
N GLN A 568 -4.38 13.06 13.19
CA GLN A 568 -5.20 12.37 14.17
C GLN A 568 -6.58 13.02 14.16
N ALA A 569 -7.63 12.22 14.10
CA ALA A 569 -8.98 12.75 14.09
C ALA A 569 -9.27 13.32 15.50
N ALA A 570 -9.20 14.64 15.64
CA ALA A 570 -9.25 15.33 16.94
C ALA A 570 -10.60 15.13 17.63
N GLN A 571 -10.59 14.79 18.93
CA GLN A 571 -11.79 14.81 19.76
C GLN A 571 -12.33 16.24 19.82
N THR A 572 -13.53 16.48 19.27
CA THR A 572 -14.25 17.71 19.59
C THR A 572 -14.56 17.67 21.09
N ARG A 573 -13.86 18.47 21.89
CA ARG A 573 -14.29 18.78 23.26
C ARG A 573 -15.73 19.29 23.16
N ARG A 574 -16.67 18.60 23.80
CA ARG A 574 -17.89 19.26 24.28
C ARG A 574 -17.43 20.13 25.43
N ASP A 575 -17.07 21.37 25.13
CA ASP A 575 -17.06 22.41 26.14
C ASP A 575 -18.52 22.68 26.52
N SER A 576 -18.79 22.43 27.78
CA SER A 576 -19.88 23.00 28.55
C SER A 576 -19.89 24.53 28.39
N ASP A 577 -20.99 25.08 27.89
CA ASP A 577 -21.61 26.32 28.38
C ASP A 577 -22.90 26.60 27.60
N GLY A 578 -24.02 26.76 28.32
CA GLY A 578 -25.35 27.11 27.81
C GLY A 578 -26.48 26.38 28.50
#